data_AF-A0A662ZGR5-F1
#
_entry.id   AF-A0A662ZGR5-F1
#
_cell.length_a   1.000
_cell.length_b   1.000
_cell.length_c   1.000
_cell.angle_alpha   90.00
_cell.angle_beta   90.00
_cell.angle_gamma   90.00
#
_symmetry.space_group_name_H-M   'P 1'
#
loop_
_entity.id
_entity.type
_entity.pdbx_description
1 polymer ?
#
loop_
_entity_poly.entity_id
_entity_poly.type
_entity_poly.pdbx_seq_one_letter_code
_entity_poly.pdbx_strand_id
1 'polypeptide(L)'
;MNQFGGESVTYEGIGATKKWERIESYGPKFVENIVQAIARDILCYAMKTLRHCSIVMHIHDELVIEANPRMSLDAVCELMGRTPPWADGLILEAAGYTSLYYKKD
;
A
#
# COMPACT_ATOMS: atom_id res chain seq x y z
N MET A 1 -18.49 20.33 -17.58
CA MET A 1 -19.44 19.21 -17.65
C MET A 1 -18.75 18.05 -18.33
N ASN A 2 -18.88 16.83 -17.79
CA ASN A 2 -18.44 15.61 -18.46
C ASN A 2 -19.34 15.24 -19.63
N GLN A 3 -18.97 14.18 -20.35
CA GLN A 3 -19.77 13.59 -21.44
C GLN A 3 -21.20 13.16 -21.02
N PHE A 4 -21.50 13.09 -19.73
CA PHE A 4 -22.81 12.72 -19.17
C PHE A 4 -23.55 13.92 -18.53
N GLY A 5 -23.06 15.15 -18.69
CA GLY A 5 -23.70 16.37 -18.17
C GLY A 5 -23.46 16.65 -16.68
N GLY A 6 -22.68 15.84 -15.97
CA GLY A 6 -22.27 16.07 -14.58
C GLY A 6 -21.03 16.96 -14.44
N GLU A 7 -20.78 17.47 -13.24
CA GLU A 7 -19.51 18.16 -12.94
C GLU A 7 -18.34 17.18 -12.99
N SER A 8 -17.21 17.63 -13.54
CA SER A 8 -15.99 16.82 -13.67
C SER A 8 -14.75 17.71 -13.67
N VAL A 9 -13.67 17.18 -13.10
CA VAL A 9 -12.35 17.79 -13.09
C VAL A 9 -11.56 17.28 -14.29
N THR A 10 -10.92 18.19 -15.02
CA THR A 10 -10.03 17.83 -16.15
C THR A 10 -8.64 18.39 -15.93
N TYR A 11 -7.62 17.68 -16.41
CA TYR A 11 -6.21 18.11 -16.32
C TYR A 11 -5.41 17.54 -17.50
N GLU A 12 -4.24 18.10 -17.79
CA GLU A 12 -3.34 17.55 -18.81
C GLU A 12 -2.47 16.46 -18.21
N GLY A 13 -2.33 15.33 -18.91
CA GLY A 13 -1.45 14.24 -18.48
C GLY A 13 -1.27 13.18 -19.55
N ILE A 14 -0.52 12.13 -19.19
CA ILE A 14 -0.34 10.96 -20.07
C ILE A 14 -1.59 10.07 -19.95
N GLY A 15 -2.36 10.00 -21.02
CA GLY A 15 -3.55 9.17 -21.09
C GLY A 15 -3.29 7.69 -21.36
N ALA A 16 -4.35 6.92 -21.55
CA ALA A 16 -4.25 5.47 -21.82
C ALA A 16 -3.49 5.15 -23.11
N THR A 17 -3.48 6.08 -24.07
CA THR A 17 -2.73 6.00 -25.33
C THR A 17 -1.23 6.30 -25.18
N LYS A 18 -0.76 6.58 -23.95
CA LYS A 18 0.61 7.05 -23.63
C LYS A 18 1.00 8.36 -24.31
N LYS A 19 0.01 9.18 -24.72
CA LYS A 19 0.21 10.52 -25.26
C LYS A 19 -0.27 11.57 -24.26
N TRP A 20 0.25 12.78 -24.38
CA TRP A 20 -0.30 13.94 -23.69
C TRP A 20 -1.70 14.24 -24.20
N GLU A 21 -2.67 14.23 -23.31
CA GLU A 21 -4.06 14.56 -23.60
C GLU A 21 -4.73 15.19 -22.37
N ARG A 22 -5.89 15.82 -22.60
CA ARG A 22 -6.73 16.30 -21.51
C ARG A 22 -7.53 15.11 -20.95
N ILE A 23 -7.22 14.75 -19.71
CA ILE A 23 -7.83 13.63 -19.00
C ILE A 23 -9.04 14.15 -18.24
N GLU A 24 -10.18 13.52 -18.45
CA GLU A 24 -11.37 13.69 -17.62
C GLU A 24 -11.28 12.77 -16.38
N SER A 25 -11.63 13.30 -15.21
CA SER A 25 -11.58 12.58 -13.94
C SER A 25 -12.83 12.82 -13.10
N TYR A 26 -13.05 11.92 -12.15
CA TYR A 26 -14.23 11.88 -11.29
C TYR A 26 -13.82 11.59 -9.85
N GLY A 27 -14.65 12.00 -8.89
CA GLY A 27 -14.35 11.94 -7.45
C GLY A 27 -13.75 10.61 -6.97
N PRO A 28 -14.40 9.46 -7.25
CA PRO A 28 -13.90 8.15 -6.84
C PRO A 28 -12.45 7.84 -7.28
N LYS A 29 -12.04 8.24 -8.48
CA LYS A 29 -10.65 8.04 -8.95
C LYS A 29 -9.64 8.77 -8.07
N PHE A 30 -9.97 9.97 -7.60
CA PHE A 30 -9.09 10.72 -6.71
C PHE A 30 -9.05 10.09 -5.31
N VAL A 31 -10.20 9.67 -4.79
CA VAL A 31 -10.28 8.98 -3.50
C VAL A 31 -9.46 7.70 -3.51
N GLU A 32 -9.61 6.87 -4.56
CA GLU A 32 -8.83 5.64 -4.73
C GLU A 32 -7.32 5.93 -4.72
N ASN A 33 -6.86 6.89 -5.53
CA ASN A 33 -5.44 7.25 -5.61
C ASN A 33 -4.88 7.74 -4.26
N ILE A 34 -5.63 8.58 -3.54
CA ILE A 34 -5.21 9.11 -2.24
C ILE A 34 -5.11 7.98 -1.21
N VAL A 35 -6.12 7.09 -1.15
CA VAL A 35 -6.13 5.96 -0.22
C VAL A 35 -4.98 4.99 -0.53
N GLN A 36 -4.74 4.67 -1.80
CA GLN A 36 -3.61 3.83 -2.21
C GLN A 36 -2.25 4.46 -1.87
N ALA A 37 -2.10 5.78 -2.04
CA ALA A 37 -0.88 6.48 -1.68
C ALA A 37 -0.62 6.43 -0.16
N ILE A 38 -1.66 6.67 0.66
CA ILE A 38 -1.58 6.58 2.12
C ILE A 38 -1.23 5.15 2.56
N ALA A 39 -1.88 4.14 1.99
CA ALA A 39 -1.58 2.74 2.27
C ALA A 39 -0.12 2.39 1.95
N ARG A 40 0.41 2.90 0.84
CA ARG A 40 1.82 2.73 0.46
C ARG A 40 2.77 3.39 1.47
N ASP A 41 2.46 4.59 1.95
CA ASP A 41 3.28 5.27 2.95
C ASP A 41 3.31 4.50 4.28
N ILE A 42 2.17 3.94 4.70
CA ILE A 42 2.07 3.07 5.88
C ILE A 42 2.93 1.80 5.71
N LEU A 43 2.81 1.11 4.57
CA LEU A 43 3.64 -0.07 4.29
C LEU A 43 5.14 0.27 4.29
N CYS A 44 5.52 1.39 3.66
CA CYS A 44 6.90 1.86 3.66
C CYS A 44 7.41 2.17 5.08
N TYR A 45 6.55 2.67 5.98
CA TYR A 45 6.89 2.83 7.38
C TYR A 45 7.13 1.48 8.08
N ALA A 46 6.25 0.50 7.88
CA ALA A 46 6.43 -0.86 8.39
C ALA A 46 7.74 -1.50 7.90
N MET A 47 8.07 -1.35 6.61
CA MET A 47 9.34 -1.83 6.04
C MET A 47 10.56 -1.17 6.70
N LYS A 48 10.50 0.12 7.05
CA LYS A 48 11.58 0.80 7.79
C LYS A 48 11.69 0.31 9.23
N THR A 49 10.58 -0.01 9.87
CA THR A 49 10.55 -0.62 11.20
C THR A 49 11.22 -1.99 11.18
N LEU A 50 10.93 -2.78 10.14
CA LEU A 50 11.47 -4.13 9.89
C LEU A 50 12.79 -4.14 9.09
N ARG A 51 13.51 -3.02 9.01
CA ARG A 51 14.74 -2.88 8.20
C ARG A 51 15.88 -3.86 8.53
N HIS A 52 15.83 -4.50 9.69
CA HIS A 52 16.82 -5.50 10.12
C HIS A 52 16.43 -6.93 9.72
N CYS A 53 15.25 -7.11 9.14
CA CYS A 53 14.79 -8.35 8.55
C CYS A 53 15.20 -8.41 7.08
N SER A 54 15.39 -9.63 6.56
CA SER A 54 15.64 -9.85 5.13
C SER A 54 14.31 -9.82 4.37
N ILE A 55 13.82 -8.62 4.02
CA ILE A 55 12.62 -8.46 3.19
C ILE A 55 12.98 -8.84 1.75
N VAL A 56 12.48 -9.97 1.28
CA VAL A 56 12.80 -10.52 -0.04
C VAL A 56 11.79 -10.11 -1.12
N MET A 57 10.56 -9.79 -0.72
CA MET A 57 9.48 -9.38 -1.62
C MET A 57 8.38 -8.65 -0.83
N HIS A 58 7.60 -7.83 -1.53
CA HIS A 58 6.32 -7.32 -1.04
C HIS A 58 5.25 -7.42 -2.14
N ILE A 59 4.00 -7.71 -1.78
CA ILE A 59 2.87 -7.82 -2.71
C ILE A 59 1.69 -7.07 -2.10
N HIS A 60 1.20 -6.03 -2.77
CA HIS A 60 0.22 -5.12 -2.17
C HIS A 60 0.67 -4.65 -0.78
N ASP A 61 -0.03 -5.06 0.27
CA ASP A 61 0.21 -4.80 1.69
C ASP A 61 0.97 -5.93 2.41
N GLU A 62 1.32 -7.02 1.73
CA GLU A 62 2.05 -8.15 2.28
C GLU A 62 3.57 -7.97 2.20
N LEU A 63 4.27 -8.38 3.26
CA LEU A 63 5.72 -8.48 3.30
C LEU A 63 6.15 -9.94 3.39
N VAL A 64 7.10 -10.34 2.55
CA VAL A 64 7.75 -11.66 2.62
C VAL A 64 9.16 -11.48 3.16
N ILE A 65 9.43 -12.14 4.28
CA ILE A 65 10.68 -12.05 5.02
C ILE A 65 11.34 -13.42 5.07
N GLU A 66 12.59 -13.50 4.63
CA GLU A 66 13.44 -14.64 4.92
C GLU A 66 13.94 -14.52 6.36
N ALA A 67 13.52 -15.45 7.22
CA ALA A 67 13.71 -15.37 8.66
C ALA A 67 14.33 -16.64 9.24
N ASN A 68 15.06 -16.49 10.35
CA ASN A 68 15.45 -17.61 11.18
C ASN A 68 14.18 -18.30 11.74
N PRO A 69 14.08 -19.64 11.77
CA PRO A 69 12.91 -20.34 12.32
C PRO A 69 12.56 -20.01 13.78
N ARG A 70 13.48 -19.40 14.53
CA ARG A 70 13.25 -18.92 15.90
C ARG A 70 12.64 -17.52 15.99
N MET A 71 12.53 -16.80 14.86
CA MET A 71 11.90 -15.48 14.82
C MET A 71 10.42 -15.63 15.16
N SER A 72 9.93 -14.78 16.07
CA SER A 72 8.51 -14.77 16.43
C SER A 72 7.70 -14.08 15.33
N LEU A 73 6.73 -14.79 14.78
CA LEU A 73 5.75 -14.24 13.83
C LEU A 73 4.95 -13.11 14.47
N ASP A 74 4.47 -13.31 15.70
CA ASP A 74 3.69 -12.31 16.44
C ASP A 74 4.45 -11.00 16.61
N ALA A 75 5.76 -11.06 16.88
CA ALA A 75 6.59 -9.87 16.99
C ALA A 75 6.73 -9.13 15.64
N VAL A 76 6.81 -9.87 14.52
CA VAL A 76 6.83 -9.27 13.17
C VAL A 76 5.49 -8.61 12.87
N CYS A 77 4.38 -9.28 13.17
CA CYS A 77 3.02 -8.72 13.01
C CYS A 77 2.83 -7.47 13.89
N GLU A 78 3.28 -7.46 15.15
CA GLU A 78 3.23 -6.29 16.01
C GLU A 78 4.01 -5.11 15.40
N LEU A 79 5.22 -5.35 14.91
CA LEU A 79 6.04 -4.31 14.27
C LEU A 79 5.43 -3.80 12.96
N MET A 80 4.80 -4.68 12.19
CA MET A 80 4.10 -4.34 10.95
C MET A 80 2.81 -3.53 11.21
N GLY A 81 2.12 -3.80 12.33
CA GLY A 81 0.93 -3.06 12.78
C GLY A 81 1.21 -1.69 13.40
N ARG A 82 2.48 -1.27 13.50
CA ARG A 82 2.81 0.06 14.05
C ARG A 82 2.51 1.15 13.04
N THR A 83 1.76 2.16 13.50
CA THR A 83 1.41 3.32 12.68
C THR A 83 2.51 4.37 12.70
N PRO A 84 2.67 5.15 11.60
CA PRO A 84 3.55 6.29 11.60
C PRO A 84 3.03 7.40 12.53
N PRO A 85 3.89 8.28 13.07
CA PRO A 85 3.47 9.31 14.04
C PRO A 85 2.38 10.27 13.55
N TRP A 86 2.24 10.46 12.24
CA TRP A 86 1.19 11.30 11.65
C TRP A 86 -0.17 10.58 11.52
N ALA A 87 -0.21 9.26 11.66
CA ALA A 87 -1.41 8.43 11.60
C ALA A 87 -1.78 7.90 13.00
N ASP A 88 -1.55 8.71 14.04
CA ASP A 88 -1.88 8.33 15.41
C ASP A 88 -3.37 7.98 15.54
N GLY A 89 -3.67 6.92 16.28
CA GLY A 89 -5.04 6.39 16.43
C GLY A 89 -5.57 5.57 15.25
N LEU A 90 -4.84 5.39 14.15
CA LEU A 90 -5.23 4.44 13.10
C LEU A 90 -5.20 3.01 13.67
N ILE A 91 -6.34 2.32 13.57
CA ILE A 91 -6.43 0.90 13.95
C ILE A 91 -5.84 0.08 12.81
N LEU A 92 -4.59 -0.38 12.99
CA LEU A 92 -3.84 -1.17 12.02
C LEU A 92 -3.50 -2.53 12.62
N GLU A 93 -3.96 -3.59 11.97
CA GLU A 93 -3.69 -4.97 12.35
C GLU A 93 -2.93 -5.67 11.23
N ALA A 94 -1.95 -6.50 11.59
CA ALA A 94 -1.22 -7.33 10.65
C ALA A 94 -1.42 -8.80 11.04
N ALA A 95 -1.67 -9.63 10.03
CA ALA A 95 -1.74 -11.07 10.17
C ALA A 95 -0.73 -11.70 9.21
N GLY A 96 -0.27 -12.91 9.53
CA GLY A 96 0.69 -13.61 8.70
C GLY A 96 0.78 -15.08 9.06
N TYR A 97 1.65 -15.79 8.35
CA TYR A 97 1.95 -17.19 8.59
C TYR A 97 3.41 -17.48 8.24
N THR A 98 3.91 -18.64 8.71
CA THR A 98 5.24 -19.13 8.34
C THR A 98 5.14 -20.27 7.34
N SER A 99 5.99 -20.29 6.33
CA SER A 99 6.06 -21.38 5.36
C SER A 99 7.49 -21.52 4.82
N LEU A 100 7.86 -22.73 4.39
CA LEU A 100 9.16 -23.00 3.77
C LEU A 100 9.25 -22.50 2.32
N TYR A 101 8.12 -22.15 1.73
CA TYR A 101 7.99 -21.61 0.38
C TYR A 101 6.82 -20.63 0.33
N TYR A 102 6.89 -19.68 -0.60
CA TYR A 102 5.80 -18.73 -0.83
C TYR A 102 4.53 -19.46 -1.26
N LYS A 103 3.42 -19.14 -0.58
CA LYS A 103 2.08 -19.58 -0.96
C LYS A 103 1.27 -18.32 -1.17
N LYS A 104 0.56 -18.27 -2.29
CA LYS A 104 -0.45 -17.24 -2.45
C LYS A 104 -1.71 -17.73 -1.74
N ASP A 105 -2.16 -17.00 -0.74
CA ASP A 105 -3.52 -17.15 -0.22
C ASP A 105 -4.53 -16.50 -1.19
#